data_AF-A0AAW8APD8-F1
#
_entry.id   AF-A0AAW8APD8-F1
#
_cell.length_a   1.000
_cell.length_b   1.000
_cell.length_c   1.000
_cell.angle_alpha   90.00
_cell.angle_beta   90.00
_cell.angle_gamma   90.00
#
_symmetry.space_group_name_H-M   'P 1'
#
loop_
_entity.id
_entity.type
_entity.pdbx_description
1 polymer ?
#
loop_
_entity_poly.entity_id
_entity_poly.type
_entity_poly.pdbx_seq_one_letter_code
_entity_poly.pdbx_strand_id
1 'polypeptide(L)' 'LLGEAGFDPVYGARPLKRAIQHRLENPLAQKILAGDFGPGDTIRIDADAGVLSFGA' A
#
# COMPACT_ATOMS: atom_id res chain seq x y z
N LEU A 1 5.92 -0.03 9.56
CA LEU A 1 6.07 0.07 8.08
C LEU A 1 5.40 1.26 7.40
N LEU A 2 4.06 1.40 7.42
CA LEU A 2 3.39 2.58 6.83
C LEU A 2 3.24 3.72 7.84
N GLY A 3 2.87 3.42 9.09
CA GLY A 3 2.78 4.41 10.17
C GLY A 3 4.12 5.04 10.58
N GLU A 4 5.23 4.33 10.35
CA GLU A 4 6.59 4.85 10.57
C GLU A 4 6.99 5.95 9.58
N ALA A 5 6.32 6.03 8.41
CA ALA A 5 6.56 7.12 7.47
C ALA A 5 6.09 8.49 7.99
N GLY A 6 5.35 8.50 9.12
CA GLY A 6 5.31 9.58 10.09
C GLY A 6 4.65 10.89 9.65
N PHE A 7 4.17 11.63 10.66
CA PHE A 7 3.88 13.05 10.56
C PHE A 7 5.20 13.81 10.64
N ASP A 8 5.52 14.59 9.61
CA ASP A 8 6.64 15.51 9.65
C ASP A 8 6.12 16.90 10.07
N PRO A 9 6.71 17.58 11.07
CA PRO A 9 6.22 18.89 11.53
C PRO A 9 6.17 19.97 10.43
N VAL A 10 7.04 19.87 9.42
CA VAL A 10 7.12 20.78 8.28
C VAL A 10 6.18 20.33 7.15
N TYR A 11 6.08 19.02 6.91
CA TYR A 11 5.33 18.48 5.76
C TYR A 11 3.96 17.87 6.09
N GLY A 12 3.56 17.86 7.36
CA GLY A 12 2.34 17.24 7.86
C GLY A 12 2.27 15.75 7.56
N ALA A 13 1.07 15.23 7.27
CA ALA A 13 0.86 13.83 6.90
C ALA A 13 1.14 13.52 5.41
N ARG A 14 1.68 14.47 4.64
CA ARG A 14 1.99 14.25 3.20
C ARG A 14 3.01 13.12 2.97
N PRO A 15 4.06 12.95 3.80
CA PRO A 15 4.95 11.79 3.70
C PRO A 15 4.21 10.47 3.89
N LEU A 16 3.31 10.40 4.87
CA LEU A 16 2.45 9.22 5.11
C LEU A 16 1.57 8.90 3.88
N LYS A 17 0.89 9.91 3.32
CA LYS A 17 0.09 9.72 2.09
C LYS A 17 0.94 9.16 0.94
N ARG A 18 2.14 9.69 0.73
CA ARG A 18 3.06 9.20 -0.32
C ARG A 18 3.52 7.78 -0.05
N ALA A 19 3.81 7.43 1.20
CA ALA A 19 4.20 6.07 1.57
C ALA A 19 3.09 5.06 1.29
N ILE A 20 1.83 5.39 1.61
CA ILE A 20 0.66 4.58 1.28
C ILE A 20 0.55 4.42 -0.24
N GLN A 21 0.63 5.51 -1.00
CA GLN A 21 0.55 5.44 -2.46
C GLN A 21 1.63 4.55 -3.07
N HIS A 22 2.89 4.80 -2.73
CA HIS A 22 4.01 4.10 -3.35
C HIS A 22 4.13 2.64 -2.91
N ARG A 23 3.83 2.32 -1.65
CA ARG A 23 4.03 0.97 -1.13
C ARG A 23 2.77 0.09 -1.23
N LEU A 24 1.58 0.68 -1.19
CA LEU A 24 0.32 -0.07 -1.21
C LEU A 24 -0.48 0.14 -2.50
N GLU A 25 -0.86 1.38 -2.82
CA GLU A 25 -1.80 1.63 -3.94
C GLU A 25 -1.17 1.26 -5.31
N ASN A 26 0.08 1.68 -5.56
CA ASN A 26 0.73 1.43 -6.84
C ASN A 26 0.95 -0.07 -7.13
N PRO A 27 1.51 -0.88 -6.20
CA PRO A 27 1.64 -2.32 -6.43
C PRO A 27 0.29 -3.02 -6.57
N LEU A 28 -0.71 -2.62 -5.79
CA LEU A 28 -2.06 -3.17 -5.90
C LEU A 28 -2.68 -2.89 -7.28
N ALA A 29 -2.55 -1.65 -7.77
CA ALA A 29 -3.01 -1.28 -9.10
C ALA A 29 -2.33 -2.11 -10.20
N GLN A 30 -1.02 -2.34 -10.09
CA GLN A 30 -0.31 -3.21 -11.04
C GLN A 30 -0.85 -4.65 -11.05
N LYS A 31 -1.16 -5.20 -9.86
CA LYS A 31 -1.73 -6.55 -9.74
C LYS A 31 -3.14 -6.66 -10.31
N ILE A 32 -3.99 -5.65 -10.08
CA ILE A 32 -5.32 -5.57 -10.69
C ILE A 32 -5.19 -5.51 -12.23
N LEU A 33 -4.29 -4.67 -12.75
CA LEU A 33 -4.05 -4.56 -14.20
C LEU A 33 -3.48 -5.85 -14.81
N ALA A 34 -2.72 -6.64 -14.03
CA ALA A 34 -2.23 -7.95 -14.44
C ALA A 34 -3.32 -9.03 -14.45
N GLY A 35 -4.50 -8.75 -13.86
CA GLY A 35 -5.59 -9.69 -13.73
C GLY A 35 -5.49 -10.60 -12.50
N ASP A 36 -4.58 -10.32 -11.56
CA ASP A 36 -4.44 -11.08 -10.31
C ASP A 36 -5.69 -10.94 -9.41
N PHE A 37 -6.40 -9.80 -9.52
CA PHE A 37 -7.58 -9.47 -8.73
C PHE A 37 -8.67 -8.81 -9.60
N GLY A 38 -9.92 -9.15 -9.34
CA GLY A 38 -11.09 -8.68 -10.07
C GLY A 38 -12.07 -7.85 -9.25
N PRO A 39 -13.09 -7.26 -9.90
CA PRO A 39 -14.16 -6.55 -9.20
C PRO A 39 -14.92 -7.47 -8.23
N GLY A 40 -15.07 -7.03 -6.99
CA GLY A 40 -15.75 -7.78 -5.93
C GLY A 40 -14.82 -8.62 -5.05
N ASP A 41 -13.55 -8.75 -5.42
CA ASP A 41 -12.57 -9.46 -4.59
C ASP A 41 -12.26 -8.67 -3.30
N THR A 42 -12.19 -9.40 -2.19
CA THR A 42 -11.67 -8.86 -0.93
C THR A 42 -10.21 -9.25 -0.82
N ILE A 43 -9.33 -8.28 -0.95
CA ILE A 43 -7.88 -8.53 -0.99
C ILE A 43 -7.32 -8.35 0.42
N ARG A 44 -6.75 -9.43 0.96
CA ARG A 44 -6.01 -9.40 2.21
C ARG A 44 -4.61 -8.87 1.96
N ILE A 45 -4.21 -7.89 2.77
CA ILE A 45 -2.86 -7.33 2.75
C ILE A 45 -2.18 -7.71 4.05
N ASP A 46 -1.05 -8.41 3.94
CA ASP A 46 -0.19 -8.72 5.07
C ASP A 46 1.14 -7.95 4.92
N ALA A 47 1.79 -7.69 6.06
CA ALA A 47 3.07 -7.00 6.10
C ALA A 47 4.10 -7.93 6.72
N ASP A 48 5.06 -8.39 5.92
CA ASP A 48 6.14 -9.25 6.38
C ASP A 48 7.50 -8.63 6.05
N ALA A 49 8.39 -8.60 7.05
CA ALA A 49 9.78 -8.13 6.95
C ALA A 49 10.04 -6.79 6.23
N GLY A 50 9.05 -5.90 6.09
CA GLY A 50 9.21 -4.63 5.39
C GLY A 50 8.43 -4.48 4.09
N VAL A 51 7.81 -5.58 3.62
CA VAL A 51 7.18 -5.68 2.32
C VAL A 51 5.70 -6.01 2.49
N LEU A 52 4.86 -5.45 1.63
CA LEU A 52 3.43 -5.78 1.60
C LEU A 52 3.20 -6.96 0.64
N SER A 53 2.53 -7.99 1.14
CA SER A 53 2.02 -9.11 0.36
C SER A 53 0.51 -8.98 0.16
N PHE A 54 0.03 -9.44 -0.99
CA PHE A 54 -1.37 -9.35 -1.39
C PHE A 54 -1.89 -10.76 -1.64
N GLY A 55 -2.95 -11.16 -0.95
CA GLY A 55 -3.67 -12.41 -1.14
C GLY A 55 -5.16 -12.18 -1.33
N ALA A 56 -5.83 -13.15 -1.97
CA ALA A 56 -7.29 -13.23 -2.00
C ALA A 56 -7.82 -13.97 -0.76
#